data_AF-A0A7J9AQ40-F1
#
_entry.id   AF-A0A7J9AQ40-F1
#
_cell.length_a   1.000
_cell.length_b   1.000
_cell.length_c   1.000
_cell.angle_alpha   90.00
_cell.angle_beta   90.00
_cell.angle_gamma   90.00
#
_symmetry.space_group_name_H-M   'P 1'
#
loop_
_entity.id
_entity.type
_entity.pdbx_description
1 polymer ?
#
loop_
_entity_poly.entity_id
_entity_poly.type
_entity_poly.pdbx_seq_one_letter_code
_entity_poly.pdbx_strand_id
1 'polypeptide(L)'
;MFLSRSVLAFIFLSSLLLFPANSIRLFKAEDESDLFMEAPVYQNGPHCPVLGKDALICDSSIVHIAMTIDPEYLRGTIAAIHSVVKHGSCPQSVFFHFIASDSSSVVPTQLTRIVKSVFPSLSFKVYVFQKKLVRDLVSSSIRQALDNPLNYARIYLADLLETCIQKVIYLDSDTIVVDDIQKLWNINLTGSRTIGAPEYCNANFDKYFTSDFWSNPRFSKVFEGKRACYFNTGVMVMDLGRWRQGDYTREIEKWMRVQKDKRIYELGSLPPFLLVFGGDIEAIDHRWNQHGLGGDNLVNSCRTLHPGPVSLLHWSGKGKPWVRLDAKRPCSVDFLWAPLDLYKFHGYSRHRQLDGFRFDSL
;
A
#
# COMPACT_ATOMS: atom_id res chain seq x y z
N MET A 1 64.29 -34.41 -49.18
CA MET A 1 64.17 -32.93 -49.26
C MET A 1 63.93 -32.41 -47.85
N PHE A 2 64.93 -31.74 -47.29
CA PHE A 2 64.87 -30.97 -46.05
C PHE A 2 64.51 -29.50 -46.36
N LEU A 3 64.07 -28.79 -45.32
CA LEU A 3 63.82 -27.33 -45.20
C LEU A 3 62.50 -26.84 -45.85
N SER A 4 61.72 -25.93 -45.25
CA SER A 4 62.12 -24.83 -44.37
C SER A 4 60.98 -24.42 -43.42
N ARG A 5 61.34 -24.10 -42.17
CA ARG A 5 60.55 -23.28 -41.23
C ARG A 5 60.71 -21.81 -41.63
N SER A 6 59.66 -21.00 -41.48
CA SER A 6 59.68 -19.69 -40.77
C SER A 6 58.58 -18.73 -41.26
N VAL A 7 58.17 -17.86 -40.32
CA VAL A 7 57.49 -16.56 -40.49
C VAL A 7 55.96 -16.68 -40.70
N LEU A 8 55.07 -16.23 -39.82
CA LEU A 8 54.92 -14.87 -39.27
C LEU A 8 54.34 -14.91 -37.84
N ALA A 9 55.02 -14.28 -36.88
CA ALA A 9 54.42 -13.79 -35.65
C ALA A 9 54.18 -12.28 -35.82
N PHE A 10 52.91 -11.85 -35.83
CA PHE A 10 52.58 -10.43 -35.84
C PHE A 10 52.45 -9.88 -34.42
N ILE A 11 53.13 -8.76 -34.25
CA ILE A 11 53.35 -7.94 -33.07
C ILE A 11 52.02 -7.33 -32.58
N PHE A 12 51.72 -7.50 -31.30
CA PHE A 12 50.72 -6.70 -30.58
C PHE A 12 51.37 -5.36 -30.20
N LEU A 13 50.95 -4.25 -30.80
CA LEU A 13 51.23 -2.91 -30.26
C LEU A 13 50.06 -1.95 -30.50
N SER A 14 49.54 -1.44 -29.37
CA SER A 14 48.99 -0.12 -29.13
C SER A 14 47.89 0.45 -30.05
N SER A 15 46.68 0.56 -29.50
CA SER A 15 45.84 1.76 -29.66
C SER A 15 45.05 2.05 -28.38
N LEU A 16 45.71 2.77 -27.47
CA LEU A 16 45.04 3.62 -26.48
C LEU A 16 44.28 4.70 -27.23
N LEU A 17 43.01 4.46 -27.52
CA LEU A 17 42.09 5.50 -27.96
C LEU A 17 41.23 5.93 -26.79
N LEU A 18 41.49 7.17 -26.39
CA LEU A 18 40.75 8.01 -25.46
C LEU A 18 39.25 7.95 -25.79
N PHE A 19 38.48 7.23 -24.98
CA PHE A 19 37.04 7.47 -24.90
C PHE A 19 36.83 8.74 -24.07
N PRO A 20 36.04 9.72 -24.54
CA PRO A 20 35.74 10.89 -23.75
C PRO A 20 35.02 10.43 -22.49
N ALA A 21 35.56 10.83 -21.34
CA ALA A 21 34.86 10.72 -20.08
C ALA A 21 33.47 11.34 -20.24
N ASN A 22 32.44 10.50 -20.28
CA ASN A 22 31.08 10.95 -20.05
C ASN A 22 31.10 11.53 -18.64
N SER A 23 31.15 12.86 -18.61
CA SER A 23 30.90 13.65 -17.42
C SER A 23 29.55 13.18 -16.89
N ILE A 24 29.60 12.45 -15.78
CA ILE A 24 28.43 12.18 -14.96
C ILE A 24 27.93 13.58 -14.59
N ARG A 25 26.89 14.05 -15.26
CA ARG A 25 26.05 15.10 -14.71
C ARG A 25 25.49 14.51 -13.43
N LEU A 26 26.17 14.82 -12.33
CA LEU A 26 25.63 14.69 -11.00
C LEU A 26 24.41 15.59 -10.98
N PHE A 27 23.24 15.05 -11.32
CA PHE A 27 21.98 15.67 -10.95
C PHE A 27 22.05 15.79 -9.44
N LYS A 28 22.28 17.02 -8.99
CA LYS A 28 22.08 17.41 -7.60
C LYS A 28 20.69 16.88 -7.26
N ALA A 29 20.57 15.97 -6.29
CA ALA A 29 19.28 15.52 -5.81
C ALA A 29 18.50 16.80 -5.44
N GLU A 30 17.55 17.18 -6.29
CA GLU A 30 16.57 18.18 -5.91
C GLU A 30 15.93 17.66 -4.63
N ASP A 31 15.84 18.52 -3.64
CA ASP A 31 15.23 18.17 -2.36
C ASP A 31 13.79 17.75 -2.66
N GLU A 32 13.49 16.44 -2.57
CA GLU A 32 12.17 15.89 -2.91
C GLU A 32 11.04 16.54 -2.08
N SER A 33 11.38 17.23 -0.98
CA SER A 33 10.43 18.04 -0.21
C SER A 33 9.83 19.22 -0.99
N ASP A 34 10.47 19.67 -2.07
CA ASP A 34 9.96 20.75 -2.92
C ASP A 34 8.98 20.25 -4.00
N LEU A 35 8.78 18.93 -4.13
CA LEU A 35 7.90 18.33 -5.15
C LEU A 35 6.40 18.53 -4.85
N PHE A 36 6.04 18.80 -3.60
CA PHE A 36 4.65 18.84 -3.15
C PHE A 36 4.29 20.20 -2.52
N MET A 37 3.08 20.67 -2.79
CA MET A 37 2.51 21.83 -2.10
C MET A 37 2.15 21.46 -0.66
N GLU A 38 2.25 22.43 0.23
CA GLU A 38 1.70 22.31 1.57
C GLU A 38 0.17 22.16 1.51
N ALA A 39 -0.37 21.23 2.29
CA ALA A 39 -1.81 21.02 2.41
C ALA A 39 -2.47 22.13 3.25
N PRO A 40 -3.78 22.40 3.06
CA PRO A 40 -4.52 23.24 3.98
C PRO A 40 -4.44 22.72 5.43
N VAL A 41 -4.57 23.63 6.40
CA VAL A 41 -4.67 23.25 7.81
C VAL A 41 -6.08 22.75 8.10
N TYR A 42 -6.17 21.53 8.62
CA TYR A 42 -7.44 20.92 9.05
C TYR A 42 -7.50 20.87 10.58
N GLN A 43 -8.61 21.32 11.16
CA GLN A 43 -8.80 21.43 12.61
C GLN A 43 -9.94 20.53 13.07
N ASN A 44 -9.85 20.09 14.33
CA ASN A 44 -10.89 19.34 14.99
C ASN A 44 -12.21 20.12 15.08
N GLY A 45 -13.31 19.42 14.81
CA GLY A 45 -14.65 19.90 15.13
C GLY A 45 -14.91 19.99 16.65
N PRO A 46 -16.05 20.60 17.05
CA PRO A 46 -16.36 20.88 18.46
C PRO A 46 -16.57 19.62 19.32
N HIS A 47 -16.84 18.47 18.72
CA HIS A 47 -17.09 17.20 19.42
C HIS A 47 -15.86 16.29 19.52
N CYS A 48 -14.70 16.76 19.06
CA CYS A 48 -13.48 15.97 19.08
C CYS A 48 -12.86 15.87 20.47
N PRO A 49 -12.13 14.78 20.76
CA PRO A 49 -11.42 14.65 22.02
C PRO A 49 -10.36 15.75 22.15
N VAL A 50 -10.27 16.33 23.34
CA VAL A 50 -9.21 17.29 23.69
C VAL A 50 -7.96 16.48 24.04
N LEU A 51 -7.06 16.35 23.07
CA LEU A 51 -5.76 15.73 23.31
C LEU A 51 -4.89 16.69 24.15
N GLY A 52 -4.27 16.15 25.20
CA GLY A 52 -3.32 16.90 26.02
C GLY A 52 -2.11 17.37 25.21
N LYS A 53 -1.37 18.37 25.71
CA LYS A 53 -0.12 18.85 25.08
C LYS A 53 0.92 17.73 24.92
N ASP A 54 0.86 16.72 25.80
CA ASP A 54 1.64 15.49 25.74
C ASP A 54 0.78 14.33 25.23
N ALA A 55 0.14 14.50 24.06
CA ALA A 55 -0.66 13.46 23.42
C ALA A 55 0.21 12.20 23.22
N LEU A 56 0.03 11.23 24.11
CA LEU A 56 0.73 9.96 24.05
C LEU A 56 0.13 9.17 22.89
N ILE A 57 0.99 8.61 22.03
CA ILE A 57 0.63 7.66 20.96
C ILE A 57 -0.20 6.45 21.47
N CYS A 58 -0.31 6.27 22.78
CA CYS A 58 -1.06 5.21 23.43
C CYS A 58 -2.48 5.64 23.90
N ASP A 59 -2.90 6.89 23.64
CA ASP A 59 -4.22 7.37 24.04
C ASP A 59 -5.33 6.70 23.22
N SER A 60 -6.34 6.15 23.90
CA SER A 60 -7.44 5.41 23.26
C SER A 60 -8.35 6.27 22.36
N SER A 61 -8.29 7.59 22.50
CA SER A 61 -9.04 8.53 21.66
C SER A 61 -8.39 8.82 20.30
N ILE A 62 -7.16 8.33 20.09
CA ILE A 62 -6.45 8.46 18.82
C ILE A 62 -6.91 7.38 17.83
N VAL A 63 -7.20 7.81 16.60
CA VAL A 63 -7.42 6.91 15.47
C VAL A 63 -6.07 6.58 14.83
N HIS A 64 -5.64 5.33 14.96
CA HIS A 64 -4.39 4.86 14.39
C HIS A 64 -4.58 4.38 12.94
N ILE A 65 -3.80 4.94 12.02
CA ILE A 65 -3.79 4.56 10.60
C ILE A 65 -2.39 4.12 10.21
N ALA A 66 -2.23 2.90 9.71
CA ALA A 66 -0.97 2.39 9.18
C ALA A 66 -0.99 2.36 7.64
N MET A 67 0.12 2.78 7.04
CA MET A 67 0.32 2.79 5.59
C MET A 67 1.76 2.47 5.25
N THR A 68 2.00 1.89 4.08
CA THR A 68 3.36 1.84 3.51
C THR A 68 3.72 3.17 2.87
N ILE A 69 5.02 3.51 2.88
CA ILE A 69 5.55 4.68 2.19
C ILE A 69 6.85 4.35 1.48
N ASP A 70 6.92 4.71 0.21
CA ASP A 70 8.10 4.59 -0.63
C ASP A 70 8.04 5.64 -1.76
N PRO A 71 9.16 5.91 -2.44
CA PRO A 71 9.21 6.94 -3.49
C PRO A 71 8.29 6.68 -4.69
N GLU A 72 8.05 5.41 -5.05
CA GLU A 72 7.22 5.04 -6.21
C GLU A 72 5.74 5.38 -5.95
N TYR A 73 5.27 5.18 -4.72
CA TYR A 73 3.88 5.41 -4.31
C TYR A 73 3.69 6.70 -3.49
N LEU A 74 4.73 7.51 -3.28
CA LEU A 74 4.69 8.70 -2.42
C LEU A 74 3.57 9.68 -2.80
N ARG A 75 3.35 9.91 -4.10
CA ARG A 75 2.27 10.78 -4.59
C ARG A 75 0.88 10.23 -4.23
N GLY A 76 0.70 8.90 -4.29
CA GLY A 76 -0.49 8.23 -3.81
C GLY A 76 -0.66 8.39 -2.30
N THR A 77 0.37 8.09 -1.52
CA THR A 77 0.35 8.22 -0.05
C THR A 77 -0.01 9.63 0.39
N ILE A 78 0.53 10.67 -0.25
CA ILE A 78 0.19 12.07 0.06
C ILE A 78 -1.28 12.37 -0.23
N ALA A 79 -1.81 11.93 -1.37
CA ALA A 79 -3.24 12.10 -1.67
C ALA A 79 -4.14 11.32 -0.69
N ALA A 80 -3.72 10.14 -0.25
CA ALA A 80 -4.43 9.34 0.75
C ALA A 80 -4.47 10.05 2.12
N ILE A 81 -3.33 10.56 2.60
CA ILE A 81 -3.26 11.38 3.84
C ILE A 81 -4.18 12.59 3.71
N HIS A 82 -4.05 13.34 2.60
CA HIS A 82 -4.86 14.52 2.34
C HIS A 82 -6.36 14.18 2.37
N SER A 83 -6.77 13.05 1.79
CA SER A 83 -8.16 12.60 1.79
C SER A 83 -8.69 12.34 3.20
N VAL A 84 -7.89 11.71 4.07
CA VAL A 84 -8.29 11.41 5.46
C VAL A 84 -8.47 12.70 6.24
N VAL A 85 -7.48 13.61 6.22
CA VAL A 85 -7.55 14.84 7.01
C VAL A 85 -8.60 15.82 6.47
N LYS A 86 -8.86 15.80 5.16
CA LYS A 86 -9.87 16.66 4.53
C LYS A 86 -11.31 16.25 4.86
N HIS A 87 -11.58 14.95 4.98
CA HIS A 87 -12.94 14.45 5.23
C HIS A 87 -13.18 14.01 6.69
N GLY A 88 -12.14 13.96 7.53
CA GLY A 88 -12.26 13.64 8.94
C GLY A 88 -12.88 14.79 9.75
N SER A 89 -13.77 14.46 10.68
CA SER A 89 -14.30 15.46 11.63
C SER A 89 -13.30 15.82 12.73
N CYS A 90 -12.36 14.92 13.04
CA CYS A 90 -11.30 15.09 14.03
C CYS A 90 -9.92 14.81 13.45
N PRO A 91 -9.45 15.58 12.45
CA PRO A 91 -8.20 15.32 11.74
C PRO A 91 -6.95 15.40 12.63
N GLN A 92 -7.01 16.15 13.74
CA GLN A 92 -5.91 16.26 14.71
C GLN A 92 -5.91 15.11 15.73
N SER A 93 -6.93 14.25 15.70
CA SER A 93 -7.05 13.03 16.51
C SER A 93 -6.67 11.76 15.74
N VAL A 94 -6.04 11.92 14.56
CA VAL A 94 -5.54 10.83 13.74
C VAL A 94 -4.01 10.75 13.85
N PHE A 95 -3.48 9.55 14.05
CA PHE A 95 -2.04 9.30 14.06
C PHE A 95 -1.66 8.33 12.94
N PHE A 96 -0.72 8.75 12.09
CA PHE A 96 -0.24 7.92 10.99
C PHE A 96 1.03 7.15 11.34
N HIS A 97 1.02 5.84 11.07
CA HIS A 97 2.17 4.96 11.16
C HIS A 97 2.63 4.60 9.75
N PHE A 98 3.70 5.25 9.30
CA PHE A 98 4.26 4.99 7.98
C PHE A 98 5.32 3.91 8.05
N ILE A 99 5.21 2.88 7.23
CA ILE A 99 6.18 1.79 7.17
C ILE A 99 7.02 1.98 5.91
N ALA A 100 8.32 2.22 6.09
CA ALA A 100 9.29 2.44 5.02
C ALA A 100 10.30 1.28 4.98
N SER A 101 10.64 0.80 3.78
CA SER A 101 11.66 -0.24 3.62
C SER A 101 13.07 0.31 3.88
N ASP A 102 13.91 -0.49 4.54
CA ASP A 102 15.36 -0.23 4.69
C ASP A 102 16.13 -0.22 3.35
N SER A 103 15.50 -0.66 2.27
CA SER A 103 16.06 -0.70 0.92
C SER A 103 15.62 0.43 0.00
N SER A 104 14.83 1.37 0.50
CA SER A 104 14.38 2.53 -0.26
C SER A 104 15.58 3.39 -0.67
N SER A 105 15.57 3.92 -1.90
CA SER A 105 16.55 4.91 -2.35
C SER A 105 16.48 6.19 -1.51
N VAL A 106 15.32 6.44 -0.89
CA VAL A 106 15.04 7.56 -0.01
C VAL A 106 15.05 7.08 1.44
N VAL A 107 15.92 7.67 2.25
CA VAL A 107 16.09 7.33 3.67
C VAL A 107 14.82 7.74 4.44
N PRO A 108 14.37 6.98 5.46
CA PRO A 108 13.20 7.32 6.29
C PRO A 108 13.17 8.76 6.83
N THR A 109 14.34 9.36 7.08
CA THR A 109 14.48 10.76 7.51
C THR A 109 14.06 11.75 6.42
N GLN A 110 14.30 11.45 5.15
CA GLN A 110 13.86 12.28 4.02
C GLN A 110 12.34 12.13 3.81
N LEU A 111 11.79 10.91 3.87
CA LEU A 111 10.33 10.72 3.84
C LEU A 111 9.64 11.48 4.98
N THR A 112 10.24 11.46 6.18
CA THR A 112 9.76 12.25 7.32
C THR A 112 9.74 13.75 7.01
N ARG A 113 10.80 14.28 6.39
CA ARG A 113 10.85 15.71 6.00
C ARG A 113 9.79 16.05 4.97
N ILE A 114 9.59 15.21 3.95
CA ILE A 114 8.58 15.43 2.92
C ILE A 114 7.17 15.43 3.52
N VAL A 115 6.82 14.41 4.31
CA VAL A 115 5.49 14.36 4.95
C VAL A 115 5.29 15.56 5.88
N LYS A 116 6.32 15.97 6.62
CA LYS A 116 6.26 17.13 7.51
C LYS A 116 6.15 18.47 6.76
N SER A 117 6.77 18.60 5.58
CA SER A 117 6.64 19.82 4.76
C SER A 117 5.26 19.91 4.12
N VAL A 118 4.67 18.79 3.71
CA VAL A 118 3.33 18.75 3.12
C VAL A 118 2.24 18.90 4.18
N PHE A 119 2.39 18.28 5.35
CA PHE A 119 1.42 18.32 6.44
C PHE A 119 2.07 18.71 7.78
N PRO A 120 2.33 20.00 8.03
CA PRO A 120 3.03 20.46 9.24
C PRO A 120 2.34 20.08 10.55
N SER A 121 1.01 19.99 10.55
CA SER A 121 0.21 19.66 11.73
C SER A 121 -0.06 18.15 11.90
N LEU A 122 0.42 17.30 11.00
CA LEU A 122 0.16 15.87 11.06
C LEU A 122 0.94 15.20 12.20
N SER A 123 0.25 14.39 12.99
CA SER A 123 0.87 13.48 13.95
C SER A 123 1.19 12.16 13.25
N PHE A 124 2.48 11.83 13.16
CA PHE A 124 2.90 10.59 12.52
C PHE A 124 4.26 10.09 13.02
N LYS A 125 4.55 8.82 12.72
CA LYS A 125 5.87 8.20 12.90
C LYS A 125 6.21 7.32 11.71
N VAL A 126 7.47 7.36 11.28
CA VAL A 126 8.01 6.48 10.23
C VAL A 126 8.78 5.33 10.90
N TYR A 127 8.39 4.10 10.60
CA TYR A 127 8.99 2.86 11.08
C TYR A 127 9.80 2.23 9.96
N VAL A 128 10.94 1.65 10.31
CA VAL A 128 11.81 0.96 9.35
C VAL A 128 11.46 -0.52 9.30
N PHE A 129 10.98 -0.96 8.14
CA PHE A 129 10.78 -2.37 7.85
C PHE A 129 12.03 -2.98 7.24
N GLN A 130 12.58 -3.98 7.93
CA GLN A 130 13.80 -4.66 7.49
C GLN A 130 13.44 -5.72 6.44
N LYS A 131 13.83 -5.52 5.17
CA LYS A 131 13.44 -6.44 4.07
C LYS A 131 13.85 -7.90 4.31
N LYS A 132 14.90 -8.12 5.11
CA LYS A 132 15.41 -9.46 5.45
C LYS A 132 14.38 -10.33 6.18
N LEU A 133 13.38 -9.72 6.85
CA LEU A 133 12.32 -10.46 7.53
C LEU A 133 11.51 -11.32 6.55
N VAL A 134 11.31 -10.83 5.33
CA VAL A 134 10.49 -11.51 4.31
C VAL A 134 11.27 -12.03 3.12
N ARG A 135 12.52 -11.58 2.93
CA ARG A 135 13.36 -11.95 1.77
C ARG A 135 13.35 -13.46 1.48
N ASP A 136 13.50 -14.26 2.54
CA ASP A 136 13.60 -15.71 2.41
C ASP A 136 12.23 -16.42 2.45
N LEU A 137 11.14 -15.65 2.56
CA LEU A 137 9.74 -16.11 2.60
C LEU A 137 8.96 -15.75 1.32
N VAL A 138 9.33 -14.68 0.60
CA VAL A 138 8.62 -14.24 -0.61
C VAL A 138 8.93 -15.16 -1.80
N SER A 139 7.91 -15.84 -2.32
CA SER A 139 7.97 -16.57 -3.60
C SER A 139 7.58 -15.66 -4.75
N SER A 140 8.18 -15.86 -5.93
CA SER A 140 7.86 -15.06 -7.11
C SER A 140 6.39 -15.18 -7.50
N SER A 141 5.72 -14.04 -7.58
CA SER A 141 4.36 -13.92 -8.07
C SER A 141 4.35 -13.86 -9.60
N ILE A 142 3.18 -14.12 -10.21
CA ILE A 142 2.94 -13.85 -11.64
C ILE A 142 3.17 -12.36 -11.96
N ARG A 143 3.08 -11.48 -10.97
CA ARG A 143 3.37 -10.05 -11.11
C ARG A 143 4.60 -9.70 -10.28
N GLN A 144 5.73 -9.43 -10.93
CA GLN A 144 6.99 -9.05 -10.24
C GLN A 144 6.83 -7.89 -9.24
N ALA A 145 5.96 -6.91 -9.54
CA ALA A 145 5.67 -5.81 -8.62
C ALA A 145 5.08 -6.27 -7.26
N LEU A 146 4.47 -7.47 -7.21
CA LEU A 146 3.95 -8.05 -5.98
C LEU A 146 5.05 -8.67 -5.10
N ASP A 147 6.26 -8.84 -5.63
CA ASP A 147 7.40 -9.40 -4.89
C ASP A 147 8.13 -8.34 -4.04
N ASN A 148 7.74 -7.05 -4.16
CA ASN A 148 8.28 -5.99 -3.33
C ASN A 148 8.08 -6.33 -1.84
N PRO A 149 9.14 -6.45 -1.03
CA PRO A 149 9.06 -6.75 0.40
C PRO A 149 8.07 -5.86 1.15
N LEU A 150 7.91 -4.59 0.74
CA LEU A 150 7.02 -3.64 1.40
C LEU A 150 5.54 -4.05 1.32
N ASN A 151 5.13 -4.83 0.30
CA ASN A 151 3.78 -5.40 0.20
C ASN A 151 3.44 -6.38 1.34
N TYR A 152 4.46 -6.87 2.05
CA TYR A 152 4.33 -7.80 3.17
C TYR A 152 4.44 -7.10 4.53
N ALA A 153 4.78 -5.80 4.57
CA ALA A 153 5.01 -5.07 5.80
C ALA A 153 3.79 -5.04 6.73
N ARG A 154 2.57 -5.06 6.16
CA ARG A 154 1.31 -5.16 6.91
C ARG A 154 1.19 -6.38 7.82
N ILE A 155 1.92 -7.47 7.52
CA ILE A 155 1.96 -8.68 8.35
C ILE A 155 2.64 -8.40 9.70
N TYR A 156 3.55 -7.42 9.73
CA TYR A 156 4.43 -7.13 10.88
C TYR A 156 3.97 -5.91 11.69
N LEU A 157 2.79 -5.33 11.43
CA LEU A 157 2.34 -4.13 12.15
C LEU A 157 2.27 -4.34 13.66
N ALA A 158 1.82 -5.51 14.11
CA ALA A 158 1.76 -5.85 15.52
C ALA A 158 3.14 -5.87 16.20
N ASP A 159 4.19 -6.22 15.45
CA ASP A 159 5.58 -6.29 15.90
C ASP A 159 6.31 -4.94 15.77
N LEU A 160 5.94 -4.12 14.80
CA LEU A 160 6.56 -2.82 14.50
C LEU A 160 6.01 -1.68 15.37
N LEU A 161 4.70 -1.70 15.63
CA LEU A 161 4.02 -0.63 16.37
C LEU A 161 4.13 -0.84 17.89
N GLU A 162 4.06 0.26 18.63
CA GLU A 162 4.11 0.27 20.09
C GLU A 162 3.10 -0.71 20.69
N THR A 163 3.53 -1.44 21.74
CA THR A 163 2.73 -2.51 22.35
C THR A 163 1.42 -2.03 22.97
N CYS A 164 1.33 -0.75 23.32
CA CYS A 164 0.12 -0.12 23.82
C CYS A 164 -0.97 0.02 22.74
N ILE A 165 -0.58 0.08 21.45
CA ILE A 165 -1.52 0.22 20.33
C ILE A 165 -2.21 -1.12 20.13
N GLN A 166 -3.50 -1.17 20.42
CA GLN A 166 -4.32 -2.39 20.32
C GLN A 166 -5.11 -2.50 19.02
N LYS A 167 -5.30 -1.40 18.28
CA LYS A 167 -6.11 -1.36 17.07
C LYS A 167 -5.49 -0.43 16.04
N VAL A 168 -5.59 -0.77 14.76
CA VAL A 168 -5.12 0.08 13.65
C VAL A 168 -6.02 -0.11 12.43
N ILE A 169 -6.21 0.95 11.65
CA ILE A 169 -6.73 0.85 10.27
C ILE A 169 -5.53 0.77 9.34
N TYR A 170 -5.42 -0.29 8.55
CA TYR A 170 -4.44 -0.36 7.48
C TYR A 170 -5.05 0.16 6.17
N LEU A 171 -4.35 1.06 5.49
CA LEU A 171 -4.70 1.60 4.16
C LEU A 171 -3.54 1.44 3.18
N ASP A 172 -3.81 0.92 1.98
CA ASP A 172 -2.86 0.96 0.86
C ASP A 172 -2.67 2.41 0.36
N SER A 173 -1.51 2.69 -0.22
CA SER A 173 -1.09 4.03 -0.68
C SER A 173 -1.92 4.60 -1.84
N ASP A 174 -2.78 3.80 -2.46
CA ASP A 174 -3.61 4.16 -3.61
C ASP A 174 -5.12 4.16 -3.26
N THR A 175 -5.40 4.52 -2.01
CA THR A 175 -6.75 4.72 -1.47
C THR A 175 -7.09 6.20 -1.32
N ILE A 176 -8.38 6.53 -1.42
CA ILE A 176 -8.93 7.86 -1.14
C ILE A 176 -10.16 7.69 -0.27
N VAL A 177 -10.14 8.30 0.91
CA VAL A 177 -11.26 8.34 1.84
C VAL A 177 -12.13 9.56 1.52
N VAL A 178 -13.43 9.34 1.34
CA VAL A 178 -14.42 10.39 1.01
C VAL A 178 -15.50 10.53 2.08
N ASP A 179 -15.27 9.93 3.25
CA ASP A 179 -16.16 9.95 4.42
C ASP A 179 -15.33 10.07 5.71
N ASP A 180 -15.97 10.21 6.86
CA ASP A 180 -15.27 10.33 8.14
C ASP A 180 -14.63 9.00 8.56
N ILE A 181 -13.30 8.95 8.61
CA ILE A 181 -12.52 7.77 8.98
C ILE A 181 -12.86 7.22 10.38
N GLN A 182 -13.40 8.06 11.28
CA GLN A 182 -13.85 7.62 12.59
C GLN A 182 -14.97 6.57 12.50
N LYS A 183 -15.80 6.61 11.44
CA LYS A 183 -16.85 5.61 11.22
C LYS A 183 -16.25 4.23 10.97
N LEU A 184 -15.16 4.14 10.22
CA LEU A 184 -14.41 2.88 10.02
C LEU A 184 -13.71 2.46 11.31
N TRP A 185 -13.09 3.40 12.02
CA TRP A 185 -12.44 3.16 13.31
C TRP A 185 -13.40 2.58 14.35
N ASN A 186 -14.64 3.04 14.38
CA ASN A 186 -15.64 2.64 15.36
C ASN A 186 -16.30 1.29 15.06
N ILE A 187 -15.93 0.61 13.97
CA ILE A 187 -16.40 -0.75 13.71
C ILE A 187 -15.81 -1.71 14.76
N ASN A 188 -16.70 -2.42 15.44
CA ASN A 188 -16.33 -3.41 16.45
C ASN A 188 -16.05 -4.76 15.80
N LEU A 189 -14.90 -5.37 16.11
CA LEU A 189 -14.58 -6.73 15.68
C LEU A 189 -15.17 -7.73 16.67
N THR A 190 -16.27 -8.38 16.28
CA THR A 190 -17.06 -9.22 17.18
C THR A 190 -16.43 -10.60 17.40
N GLY A 191 -16.73 -11.22 18.56
CA GLY A 191 -16.23 -12.56 18.89
C GLY A 191 -14.70 -12.62 18.92
N SER A 192 -14.14 -13.61 18.23
CA SER A 192 -12.68 -13.84 18.13
C SER A 192 -12.05 -13.26 16.85
N ARG A 193 -12.77 -12.41 16.11
CA ARG A 193 -12.29 -11.85 14.83
C ARG A 193 -11.14 -10.89 15.07
N THR A 194 -10.01 -11.12 14.41
CA THR A 194 -8.79 -10.29 14.55
C THR A 194 -8.73 -9.17 13.52
N ILE A 195 -9.37 -9.36 12.37
CA ILE A 195 -9.45 -8.34 11.31
C ILE A 195 -10.90 -8.14 10.86
N GLY A 196 -11.19 -6.96 10.34
CA GLY A 196 -12.39 -6.64 9.60
C GLY A 196 -12.07 -6.03 8.24
N ALA A 197 -12.79 -6.44 7.20
CA ALA A 197 -12.63 -5.95 5.84
C ALA A 197 -13.91 -6.19 5.02
N PRO A 198 -14.11 -5.48 3.89
CA PRO A 198 -15.19 -5.81 2.97
C PRO A 198 -15.00 -7.18 2.29
N GLU A 199 -16.00 -8.05 2.40
CA GLU A 199 -16.01 -9.41 1.84
C GLU A 199 -16.79 -9.49 0.52
N TYR A 200 -16.20 -10.11 -0.49
CA TYR A 200 -16.76 -10.27 -1.84
C TYR A 200 -17.00 -11.75 -2.14
N CYS A 201 -18.05 -12.31 -1.55
CA CYS A 201 -18.40 -13.73 -1.70
C CYS A 201 -18.83 -14.12 -3.14
N ASN A 202 -19.12 -13.14 -4.00
CA ASN A 202 -19.42 -13.39 -5.42
C ASN A 202 -18.16 -13.68 -6.24
N ALA A 203 -16.97 -13.36 -5.73
CA ALA A 203 -15.72 -13.73 -6.38
C ALA A 203 -15.49 -15.23 -6.25
N ASN A 204 -14.99 -15.86 -7.32
CA ASN A 204 -14.59 -17.26 -7.25
C ASN A 204 -13.32 -17.39 -6.37
N PHE A 205 -13.53 -17.78 -5.12
CA PHE A 205 -12.48 -17.94 -4.11
C PHE A 205 -11.44 -19.00 -4.50
N ASP A 206 -11.85 -20.03 -5.23
CA ASP A 206 -10.95 -21.12 -5.62
C ASP A 206 -9.80 -20.65 -6.52
N LYS A 207 -10.00 -19.56 -7.27
CA LYS A 207 -8.99 -18.96 -8.15
C LYS A 207 -7.80 -18.33 -7.42
N TYR A 208 -7.87 -18.15 -6.11
CA TYR A 208 -6.76 -17.59 -5.31
C TYR A 208 -5.72 -18.66 -4.94
N PHE A 209 -6.02 -19.94 -5.19
CA PHE A 209 -5.15 -21.08 -4.90
C PHE A 209 -5.02 -22.00 -6.12
N THR A 210 -3.92 -22.76 -6.19
CA THR A 210 -3.66 -23.68 -7.30
C THR A 210 -4.45 -24.98 -7.17
N SER A 211 -4.55 -25.76 -8.25
CA SER A 211 -5.09 -27.13 -8.20
C SER A 211 -4.34 -28.01 -7.20
N ASP A 212 -3.04 -27.77 -7.05
CA ASP A 212 -2.14 -28.44 -6.12
C ASP A 212 -2.46 -28.17 -4.65
N PHE A 213 -3.03 -27.00 -4.36
CA PHE A 213 -3.57 -26.67 -3.03
C PHE A 213 -4.85 -27.46 -2.78
N TRP A 214 -5.82 -27.36 -3.69
CA TRP A 214 -7.15 -27.95 -3.51
C TRP A 214 -7.14 -29.48 -3.49
N SER A 215 -6.25 -30.10 -4.28
CA SER A 215 -6.08 -31.56 -4.32
C SER A 215 -5.36 -32.15 -3.10
N ASN A 216 -4.78 -31.33 -2.21
CA ASN A 216 -4.11 -31.78 -1.01
C ASN A 216 -4.98 -31.55 0.24
N PRO A 217 -5.59 -32.60 0.83
CA PRO A 217 -6.45 -32.47 2.00
C PRO A 217 -5.76 -31.82 3.22
N ARG A 218 -4.42 -31.91 3.33
CA ARG A 218 -3.69 -31.25 4.41
C ARG A 218 -3.74 -29.74 4.32
N PHE A 219 -3.89 -29.19 3.11
CA PHE A 219 -3.96 -27.76 2.86
C PHE A 219 -5.41 -27.28 2.83
N SER A 220 -6.27 -27.90 2.02
CA SER A 220 -7.65 -27.45 1.83
C SER A 220 -8.52 -27.54 3.09
N LYS A 221 -8.19 -28.43 4.04
CA LYS A 221 -8.87 -28.50 5.34
C LYS A 221 -8.84 -27.19 6.15
N VAL A 222 -7.95 -26.24 5.84
CA VAL A 222 -7.93 -24.92 6.50
C VAL A 222 -9.25 -24.15 6.33
N PHE A 223 -9.99 -24.47 5.26
CA PHE A 223 -11.30 -23.88 4.96
C PHE A 223 -12.48 -24.80 5.32
N GLU A 224 -12.24 -25.98 5.88
CA GLU A 224 -13.30 -26.91 6.25
C GLU A 224 -14.22 -26.29 7.32
N GLY A 225 -15.54 -26.33 7.08
CA GLY A 225 -16.53 -25.72 7.96
C GLY A 225 -16.57 -24.17 7.91
N LYS A 226 -15.73 -23.52 7.12
CA LYS A 226 -15.69 -22.06 6.97
C LYS A 226 -16.40 -21.62 5.69
N ARG A 227 -17.04 -20.45 5.76
CA ARG A 227 -17.56 -19.77 4.58
C ARG A 227 -16.53 -18.74 4.10
N ALA A 228 -15.44 -19.22 3.53
CA ALA A 228 -14.35 -18.36 3.09
C ALA A 228 -14.75 -17.53 1.86
N CYS A 229 -14.67 -16.20 2.00
CA CYS A 229 -14.88 -15.25 0.92
C CYS A 229 -13.59 -14.47 0.64
N TYR A 230 -13.46 -13.97 -0.59
CA TYR A 230 -12.37 -13.05 -0.93
C TYR A 230 -12.59 -11.73 -0.18
N PHE A 231 -11.55 -11.23 0.46
CA PHE A 231 -11.48 -9.85 0.92
C PHE A 231 -10.18 -9.22 0.42
N ASN A 232 -10.23 -7.92 0.13
CA ASN A 232 -9.05 -7.17 -0.26
C ASN A 232 -8.27 -6.74 0.99
N THR A 233 -6.94 -6.90 0.98
CA THR A 233 -6.06 -6.59 2.13
C THR A 233 -5.55 -5.14 2.16
N GLY A 234 -6.02 -4.28 1.24
CA GLY A 234 -5.61 -2.88 1.17
C GLY A 234 -6.44 -1.93 2.03
N VAL A 235 -7.53 -2.42 2.63
CA VAL A 235 -8.29 -1.71 3.65
C VAL A 235 -8.71 -2.71 4.71
N MET A 236 -8.18 -2.58 5.93
CA MET A 236 -8.49 -3.48 7.04
C MET A 236 -8.55 -2.74 8.36
N VAL A 237 -9.49 -3.11 9.22
CA VAL A 237 -9.44 -2.80 10.65
C VAL A 237 -8.78 -3.99 11.34
N MET A 238 -7.69 -3.77 12.07
CA MET A 238 -6.89 -4.83 12.69
C MET A 238 -6.84 -4.65 14.20
N ASP A 239 -7.23 -5.66 14.96
CA ASP A 239 -6.97 -5.75 16.40
C ASP A 239 -5.57 -6.33 16.62
N LEU A 240 -4.62 -5.44 16.90
CA LEU A 240 -3.23 -5.79 17.16
C LEU A 240 -3.04 -6.52 18.49
N GLY A 241 -3.95 -6.33 19.46
CA GLY A 241 -3.94 -7.08 20.71
C GLY A 241 -4.19 -8.56 20.47
N ARG A 242 -5.30 -8.89 19.79
CA ARG A 242 -5.62 -10.24 19.33
C ARG A 242 -4.58 -10.76 18.35
N TRP A 243 -4.04 -9.90 17.48
CA TRP A 243 -2.98 -10.28 16.55
C TRP A 243 -1.75 -10.85 17.28
N ARG A 244 -1.28 -10.15 18.32
CA ARG A 244 -0.14 -10.57 19.15
C ARG A 244 -0.47 -11.83 19.96
N GLN A 245 -1.66 -11.89 20.56
CA GLN A 245 -2.10 -13.03 21.37
C GLN A 245 -2.21 -14.33 20.55
N GLY A 246 -2.75 -14.24 19.33
CA GLY A 246 -2.89 -15.37 18.42
C GLY A 246 -1.67 -15.64 17.55
N ASP A 247 -0.60 -14.84 17.69
CA ASP A 247 0.67 -15.02 16.97
C ASP A 247 0.51 -15.07 15.44
N TYR A 248 -0.39 -14.24 14.92
CA TYR A 248 -0.81 -14.31 13.53
C TYR A 248 0.28 -13.94 12.53
N THR A 249 1.30 -13.16 12.94
CA THR A 249 2.52 -12.97 12.14
C THR A 249 3.14 -14.32 11.81
N ARG A 250 3.36 -15.19 12.81
CA ARG A 250 3.98 -16.51 12.60
C ARG A 250 3.07 -17.46 11.84
N GLU A 251 1.74 -17.41 12.04
CA GLU A 251 0.80 -18.22 11.23
C GLU A 251 0.84 -17.86 9.74
N ILE A 252 0.93 -16.57 9.41
CA ILE A 252 1.09 -16.13 8.02
C ILE A 252 2.43 -16.60 7.45
N GLU A 253 3.52 -16.43 8.19
CA GLU A 253 4.83 -16.89 7.74
C GLU A 253 4.89 -18.41 7.51
N LYS A 254 4.17 -19.22 8.29
CA LYS A 254 4.06 -20.68 8.05
C LYS A 254 3.51 -20.96 6.66
N TRP A 255 2.44 -20.28 6.24
CA TRP A 255 1.89 -20.44 4.89
C TRP A 255 2.82 -19.92 3.79
N MET A 256 3.57 -18.85 4.06
CA MET A 256 4.60 -18.36 3.13
C MET A 256 5.74 -19.38 2.94
N ARG A 257 6.15 -20.09 4.01
CA ARG A 257 7.11 -21.21 3.92
C ARG A 257 6.54 -22.38 3.12
N VAL A 258 5.28 -22.76 3.36
CA VAL A 258 4.61 -23.79 2.54
C VAL A 258 4.61 -23.41 1.06
N GLN A 259 4.35 -22.15 0.73
CA GLN A 259 4.39 -21.65 -0.64
C GLN A 259 5.79 -21.75 -1.29
N LYS A 260 6.87 -21.62 -0.52
CA LYS A 260 8.25 -21.80 -1.01
C LYS A 260 8.51 -23.26 -1.38
N ASP A 261 8.03 -24.18 -0.56
CA ASP A 261 8.24 -25.62 -0.76
C ASP A 261 7.32 -26.18 -1.86
N LYS A 262 6.06 -25.71 -1.90
CA LYS A 262 5.05 -26.12 -2.89
C LYS A 262 4.22 -24.92 -3.31
N ARG A 263 4.15 -24.67 -4.62
CA ARG A 263 3.40 -23.53 -5.20
C ARG A 263 1.89 -23.74 -5.06
N ILE A 264 1.33 -23.24 -3.96
CA ILE A 264 -0.09 -23.34 -3.58
C ILE A 264 -0.93 -22.12 -3.99
N TYR A 265 -0.30 -21.01 -4.37
CA TYR A 265 -0.95 -19.83 -4.95
C TYR A 265 0.00 -19.06 -5.88
N GLU A 266 -0.52 -18.05 -6.59
CA GLU A 266 0.24 -17.32 -7.62
C GLU A 266 0.33 -15.79 -7.39
N LEU A 267 -0.46 -15.27 -6.45
CA LEU A 267 -0.48 -13.86 -6.06
C LEU A 267 0.58 -13.55 -4.99
N GLY A 268 0.71 -12.26 -4.63
CA GLY A 268 1.67 -11.77 -3.64
C GLY A 268 1.22 -12.00 -2.19
N SER A 269 1.13 -10.93 -1.40
CA SER A 269 0.83 -11.04 0.04
C SER A 269 -0.63 -11.33 0.40
N LEU A 270 -1.56 -11.39 -0.57
CA LEU A 270 -2.99 -11.63 -0.31
C LEU A 270 -3.30 -13.09 0.13
N PRO A 271 -2.91 -14.15 -0.61
CA PRO A 271 -3.31 -15.51 -0.25
C PRO A 271 -2.93 -15.96 1.17
N PRO A 272 -1.77 -15.58 1.74
CA PRO A 272 -1.49 -15.87 3.15
C PRO A 272 -2.53 -15.29 4.13
N PHE A 273 -3.06 -14.10 3.88
CA PHE A 273 -4.17 -13.56 4.67
C PHE A 273 -5.44 -14.38 4.49
N LEU A 274 -5.76 -14.80 3.26
CA LEU A 274 -6.92 -15.64 3.00
C LEU A 274 -6.79 -17.00 3.71
N LEU A 275 -5.61 -17.60 3.74
CA LEU A 275 -5.35 -18.88 4.43
C LEU A 275 -5.54 -18.78 5.95
N VAL A 276 -5.16 -17.66 6.54
CA VAL A 276 -5.23 -17.46 7.99
C VAL A 276 -6.60 -16.97 8.44
N PHE A 277 -7.24 -16.08 7.68
CA PHE A 277 -8.45 -15.37 8.11
C PHE A 277 -9.69 -15.66 7.26
N GLY A 278 -9.59 -16.39 6.15
CA GLY A 278 -10.72 -16.66 5.26
C GLY A 278 -11.89 -17.33 6.00
N GLY A 279 -13.02 -16.62 6.10
CA GLY A 279 -14.21 -17.05 6.81
C GLY A 279 -14.28 -16.63 8.29
N ASP A 280 -13.22 -16.01 8.83
CA ASP A 280 -13.07 -15.62 10.23
C ASP A 280 -12.77 -14.12 10.41
N ILE A 281 -13.33 -13.27 9.54
CA ILE A 281 -13.22 -11.80 9.61
C ILE A 281 -14.54 -11.15 10.01
N GLU A 282 -14.47 -9.88 10.44
CA GLU A 282 -15.64 -9.02 10.56
C GLU A 282 -16.00 -8.47 9.18
N ALA A 283 -17.24 -8.72 8.76
CA ALA A 283 -17.74 -8.24 7.47
C ALA A 283 -17.99 -6.73 7.56
N ILE A 284 -17.18 -5.95 6.84
CA ILE A 284 -17.35 -4.50 6.73
C ILE A 284 -18.16 -4.18 5.47
N ASP A 285 -19.00 -3.14 5.55
CA ASP A 285 -19.77 -2.65 4.40
C ASP A 285 -18.87 -2.31 3.20
N HIS A 286 -19.30 -2.69 1.99
CA HIS A 286 -18.56 -2.51 0.74
C HIS A 286 -18.25 -1.05 0.41
N ARG A 287 -18.98 -0.09 0.99
CA ARG A 287 -18.68 1.35 0.86
C ARG A 287 -17.25 1.70 1.28
N TRP A 288 -16.65 0.91 2.16
CA TRP A 288 -15.29 1.11 2.67
C TRP A 288 -14.19 0.58 1.76
N ASN A 289 -14.51 -0.01 0.60
CA ASN A 289 -13.48 -0.42 -0.35
C ASN A 289 -14.02 -0.55 -1.77
N GLN A 290 -14.21 0.56 -2.48
CA GLN A 290 -14.47 0.55 -3.93
C GLN A 290 -13.19 0.16 -4.68
N HIS A 291 -12.84 -1.12 -4.62
CA HIS A 291 -11.61 -1.70 -5.15
C HIS A 291 -11.70 -2.01 -6.65
N GLY A 292 -10.53 -2.14 -7.29
CA GLY A 292 -10.41 -2.46 -8.72
C GLY A 292 -10.41 -1.24 -9.63
N LEU A 293 -10.42 -0.02 -9.09
CA LEU A 293 -10.34 1.21 -9.90
C LEU A 293 -9.00 1.32 -10.64
N GLY A 294 -8.02 0.49 -10.27
CA GLY A 294 -6.76 0.29 -10.97
C GLY A 294 -6.89 -0.41 -12.33
N GLY A 295 -8.08 -0.89 -12.68
CA GLY A 295 -8.39 -1.57 -13.94
C GLY A 295 -8.05 -3.07 -13.94
N ASP A 296 -8.48 -3.77 -14.99
CA ASP A 296 -8.14 -5.18 -15.17
C ASP A 296 -6.65 -5.36 -15.54
N ASN A 297 -6.04 -6.43 -15.03
CA ASN A 297 -4.65 -6.75 -15.34
C ASN A 297 -4.47 -7.29 -16.77
N LEU A 298 -5.55 -7.79 -17.39
CA LEU A 298 -5.58 -8.40 -18.72
C LEU A 298 -6.01 -7.41 -19.82
N VAL A 299 -6.85 -6.43 -19.49
CA VAL A 299 -7.34 -5.41 -20.42
C VAL A 299 -7.20 -4.05 -19.74
N ASN A 300 -6.49 -3.11 -20.36
CA ASN A 300 -6.46 -1.70 -19.93
C ASN A 300 -7.88 -1.12 -19.97
N SER A 301 -8.63 -1.31 -18.89
CA SER A 301 -10.06 -1.01 -18.80
C SER A 301 -10.32 -0.11 -17.60
N CYS A 302 -11.08 0.95 -17.85
CA CYS A 302 -11.60 1.82 -16.80
C CYS A 302 -12.80 1.13 -16.15
N ARG A 303 -12.68 0.79 -14.86
CA ARG A 303 -13.82 0.28 -14.08
C ARG A 303 -14.62 1.44 -13.50
N THR A 304 -15.94 1.27 -13.44
CA THR A 304 -16.84 2.19 -12.73
C THR A 304 -16.90 1.81 -11.25
N LEU A 305 -17.49 2.69 -10.43
CA LEU A 305 -17.80 2.40 -9.04
C LEU A 305 -18.82 1.25 -8.96
N HIS A 306 -18.73 0.45 -7.90
CA HIS A 306 -19.77 -0.53 -7.57
C HIS A 306 -21.04 0.22 -7.12
N PRO A 307 -22.24 -0.34 -7.33
CA PRO A 307 -23.48 0.28 -6.85
C PRO A 307 -23.49 0.45 -5.33
N GLY A 308 -24.16 1.50 -4.86
CA GLY A 308 -24.35 1.78 -3.44
C GLY A 308 -23.52 2.98 -2.94
N PRO A 309 -23.55 3.24 -1.63
CA PRO A 309 -22.84 4.35 -1.04
C PRO A 309 -21.32 4.14 -1.11
N VAL A 310 -20.57 5.25 -1.13
CA VAL A 310 -19.11 5.24 -1.22
C VAL A 310 -18.50 6.01 -0.05
N SER A 311 -17.59 5.37 0.68
CA SER A 311 -16.80 5.99 1.74
C SER A 311 -15.30 5.93 1.47
N LEU A 312 -14.86 4.98 0.62
CA LEU A 312 -13.46 4.84 0.23
C LEU A 312 -13.32 4.29 -1.19
N LEU A 313 -12.48 4.96 -1.98
CA LEU A 313 -12.08 4.61 -3.35
C LEU A 313 -10.70 3.95 -3.34
N HIS A 314 -10.50 2.88 -4.12
CA HIS A 314 -9.23 2.14 -4.10
C HIS A 314 -8.78 1.72 -5.49
N TRP A 315 -7.66 2.29 -5.95
CA TRP A 315 -7.00 2.01 -7.24
C TRP A 315 -6.17 0.73 -7.23
N SER A 316 -6.68 -0.32 -6.57
CA SER A 316 -6.07 -1.64 -6.62
C SER A 316 -6.05 -2.16 -8.06
N GLY A 317 -4.89 -2.66 -8.46
CA GLY A 317 -4.57 -2.99 -9.86
C GLY A 317 -3.29 -2.31 -10.34
N LYS A 318 -3.07 -2.30 -11.65
CA LYS A 318 -1.86 -1.73 -12.27
C LYS A 318 -1.98 -0.23 -12.53
N GLY A 319 -3.14 0.23 -13.01
CA GLY A 319 -3.30 1.62 -13.41
C GLY A 319 -3.43 2.53 -12.20
N LYS A 320 -2.50 3.46 -12.01
CA LYS A 320 -2.56 4.46 -10.94
C LYS A 320 -3.10 5.79 -11.46
N PRO A 321 -3.90 6.53 -10.67
CA PRO A 321 -4.57 7.73 -11.16
C PRO A 321 -3.56 8.80 -11.57
N TRP A 322 -2.50 9.03 -10.80
CA TRP A 322 -1.43 9.97 -11.15
C TRP A 322 -0.73 9.61 -12.46
N VAL A 323 -0.45 8.32 -12.69
CA VAL A 323 0.17 7.85 -13.95
C VAL A 323 -0.75 8.09 -15.14
N ARG A 324 -2.05 7.79 -15.00
CA ARG A 324 -3.03 7.96 -16.08
C ARG A 324 -3.30 9.43 -16.40
N LEU A 325 -3.36 10.28 -15.36
CA LEU A 325 -3.51 11.73 -15.49
C LEU A 325 -2.29 12.34 -16.22
N ASP A 326 -1.08 12.02 -15.78
CA ASP A 326 0.15 12.53 -16.41
C ASP A 326 0.28 12.05 -17.86
N ALA A 327 -0.13 10.81 -18.14
CA ALA A 327 -0.15 10.22 -19.48
C ALA A 327 -1.34 10.71 -20.35
N LYS A 328 -2.16 11.65 -19.86
CA LYS A 328 -3.34 12.21 -20.55
C LYS A 328 -4.34 11.14 -21.01
N ARG A 329 -4.43 10.04 -20.26
CA ARG A 329 -5.37 8.94 -20.49
C ARG A 329 -6.12 8.59 -19.19
N PRO A 330 -6.78 9.56 -18.54
CA PRO A 330 -7.52 9.29 -17.31
C PRO A 330 -8.77 8.45 -17.58
N CYS A 331 -9.10 7.60 -16.63
CA CYS A 331 -10.46 7.09 -16.46
C CYS A 331 -11.30 8.14 -15.74
N SER A 332 -12.63 8.11 -15.92
CA SER A 332 -13.53 9.08 -15.28
C SER A 332 -13.35 9.13 -13.75
N VAL A 333 -13.11 7.99 -13.11
CA VAL A 333 -12.87 7.91 -11.66
C VAL A 333 -11.58 8.62 -11.23
N ASP A 334 -10.58 8.75 -12.10
CA ASP A 334 -9.29 9.38 -11.75
C ASP A 334 -9.44 10.88 -11.44
N PHE A 335 -10.51 11.50 -11.94
CA PHE A 335 -10.86 12.89 -11.60
C PHE A 335 -11.40 13.04 -10.16
N LEU A 336 -11.79 11.95 -9.50
CA LEU A 336 -12.09 11.97 -8.05
C LEU A 336 -10.79 12.01 -7.23
N TRP A 337 -9.68 11.50 -7.76
CA TRP A 337 -8.37 11.56 -7.12
C TRP A 337 -7.68 12.92 -7.33
N ALA A 338 -7.81 13.51 -8.52
CA ALA A 338 -7.06 14.70 -8.94
C ALA A 338 -7.12 15.92 -7.97
N PRO A 339 -8.25 16.25 -7.32
CA PRO A 339 -8.31 17.37 -6.37
C PRO A 339 -7.50 17.17 -5.09
N LEU A 340 -7.06 15.95 -4.81
CA LEU A 340 -6.28 15.58 -3.62
C LEU A 340 -4.78 15.53 -3.92
N ASP A 341 -4.39 15.66 -5.19
CA ASP A 341 -3.01 15.66 -5.64
C ASP A 341 -2.32 16.98 -5.31
N LEU A 342 -1.36 16.92 -4.38
CA LEU A 342 -0.54 18.05 -3.97
C LEU A 342 0.78 18.14 -4.75
N TYR A 343 1.02 17.29 -5.75
CA TYR A 343 2.24 17.35 -6.56
C TYR A 343 2.32 18.65 -7.38
N LYS A 344 3.42 19.40 -7.30
CA LYS A 344 3.58 20.72 -7.94
C LYS A 344 3.71 20.65 -9.46
N PHE A 345 4.43 19.65 -9.96
CA PHE A 345 4.78 19.55 -11.37
C PHE A 345 3.67 18.85 -12.14
N HIS A 346 2.58 19.57 -12.36
CA HIS A 346 1.56 19.14 -13.31
C HIS A 346 2.02 19.52 -14.72
N GLY A 347 1.96 18.59 -15.67
CA GLY A 347 1.98 18.93 -17.11
C GLY A 347 0.72 19.69 -17.57
N TYR A 348 -0.05 20.31 -16.67
CA TYR A 348 -1.35 20.94 -16.92
C TYR A 348 -1.64 22.12 -15.99
N SER A 349 -2.12 23.23 -16.55
CA SER A 349 -2.68 24.38 -15.83
C SER A 349 -4.07 24.04 -15.30
N ARG A 350 -4.30 24.16 -13.98
CA ARG A 350 -5.54 23.84 -13.22
C ARG A 350 -6.86 24.48 -13.66
N HIS A 351 -6.96 25.14 -14.83
CA HIS A 351 -8.02 26.10 -15.13
C HIS A 351 -9.07 25.71 -16.19
N ARG A 352 -9.24 24.45 -16.60
CA ARG A 352 -10.25 24.16 -17.65
C ARG A 352 -11.21 22.97 -17.49
N GLN A 353 -11.29 22.28 -16.35
CA GLN A 353 -12.19 21.10 -16.30
C GLN A 353 -12.81 20.73 -14.94
N LEU A 354 -12.83 21.63 -13.96
CA LEU A 354 -13.43 21.37 -12.64
C LEU A 354 -14.94 21.68 -12.55
N ASP A 355 -15.58 22.16 -13.62
CA ASP A 355 -17.01 22.54 -13.59
C ASP A 355 -18.00 21.36 -13.70
N GLY A 356 -17.52 20.11 -13.73
CA GLY A 356 -18.37 18.95 -14.05
C GLY A 356 -18.70 17.96 -12.94
N PHE A 357 -17.93 17.92 -11.84
CA PHE A 357 -18.12 16.89 -10.80
C PHE A 357 -17.98 17.50 -9.40
N ARG A 358 -19.12 17.78 -8.75
CA ARG A 358 -19.19 18.10 -7.31
C ARG A 358 -19.25 16.81 -6.52
N PHE A 359 -18.45 16.75 -5.46
CA PHE A 359 -18.46 15.68 -4.45
C PHE A 359 -19.78 15.58 -3.67
N ASP A 360 -20.65 16.58 -3.75
CA ASP A 360 -21.90 16.67 -2.98
C ASP A 360 -23.02 15.72 -3.47
N SER A 361 -22.70 14.73 -4.31
CA SER A 361 -23.70 13.82 -4.91
C SER A 361 -23.32 12.32 -4.85
N LEU A 362 -22.31 11.95 -4.05
CA LEU A 362 -21.96 10.56 -3.75
C LEU A 362 -22.36 10.15 -2.33
#